data_AF-A0A0S8AST0-F1
#
_entry.id   AF-A0A0S8AST0-F1
#
_cell.length_a   1.000
_cell.length_b   1.000
_cell.length_c   1.000
_cell.angle_alpha   90.00
_cell.angle_beta   90.00
_cell.angle_gamma   90.00
#
_symmetry.space_group_name_H-M   'P 1'
#
loop_
_entity.id
_entity.type
_entity.pdbx_description
1 polymer ?
#
loop_
_entity_poly.entity_id
_entity_poly.type
_entity_poly.pdbx_seq_one_letter_code
_entity_poly.pdbx_strand_id
1 'polypeptide(L)' 'MDMEKITTTAQKISFAFEDFYGDKEKRAMFDALFNRYLSDVDPAGVMDPYDAIVSLGRQAPEEFDQMVNEMHEMKLLTD' A
#
# COMPACT_ATOMS: atom_id res chain seq x y z
N MET A 1 -14.75 -5.79 0.11
CA MET A 1 -14.39 -4.70 -0.82
C MET A 1 -14.57 -5.20 -2.25
N ASP A 2 -15.07 -4.36 -3.17
CA ASP A 2 -15.17 -4.71 -4.59
C ASP A 2 -13.79 -4.74 -5.24
N MET A 3 -13.56 -5.66 -6.19
CA MET A 3 -12.26 -5.85 -6.82
C MET A 3 -11.76 -4.61 -7.56
N GLU A 4 -12.67 -3.89 -8.23
CA GLU A 4 -12.36 -2.61 -8.88
C GLU A 4 -11.89 -1.54 -7.88
N LYS A 5 -12.44 -1.52 -6.66
CA LYS A 5 -12.00 -0.57 -5.62
C LYS A 5 -10.60 -0.92 -5.13
N ILE A 6 -10.32 -2.20 -4.90
CA ILE A 6 -8.98 -2.67 -4.49
C ILE A 6 -7.94 -2.26 -5.53
N THR A 7 -8.18 -2.55 -6.82
CA THR A 7 -7.21 -2.21 -7.88
C THR A 7 -7.05 -0.70 -8.05
N THR A 8 -8.15 0.07 -7.98
CA THR A 8 -8.09 1.53 -8.07
C THR A 8 -7.28 2.14 -6.94
N THR A 9 -7.52 1.69 -5.71
CA THR A 9 -6.80 2.17 -4.52
C THR A 9 -5.34 1.71 -4.53
N ALA A 10 -5.06 0.45 -4.91
CA ALA A 10 -3.71 -0.05 -5.06
C ALA A 10 -2.90 0.78 -6.06
N GLN A 11 -3.51 1.16 -7.18
CA GLN A 11 -2.89 2.00 -8.20
C GLN A 11 -2.62 3.43 -7.69
N LYS A 12 -3.56 4.01 -6.91
CA LYS A 12 -3.31 5.31 -6.25
C LYS A 12 -2.13 5.25 -5.29
N ILE A 13 -2.03 4.17 -4.50
CA ILE A 13 -0.93 3.98 -3.55
C ILE A 13 0.40 3.80 -4.28
N SER A 14 0.45 2.99 -5.34
CA SER A 14 1.69 2.79 -6.10
C SER A 14 2.17 4.10 -6.71
N PHE A 15 1.27 4.90 -7.29
CA PHE A 15 1.62 6.22 -7.82
C PHE A 15 2.07 7.20 -6.74
N ALA A 16 1.41 7.21 -5.57
CA ALA A 16 1.84 8.05 -4.46
C ALA A 16 3.24 7.64 -3.96
N PHE A 17 3.52 6.35 -3.88
CA PHE A 17 4.84 5.84 -3.51
C PHE A 17 5.92 6.27 -4.53
N GLU A 18 5.62 6.18 -5.84
CA GLU A 18 6.53 6.63 -6.90
C GLU A 18 6.76 8.15 -6.85
N ASP A 19 5.72 8.95 -6.64
CA ASP A 19 5.81 10.42 -6.52
C ASP A 19 6.66 10.83 -5.32
N PHE A 20 6.48 10.16 -4.18
CA PHE A 20 7.23 10.39 -2.96
C PHE A 20 8.54 9.59 -2.87
N TYR A 21 8.96 8.86 -3.92
CA TYR A 21 10.16 8.03 -3.87
C TYR A 21 11.44 8.85 -3.64
N GLY A 22 11.45 10.11 -4.08
CA GLY A 22 12.53 11.07 -3.83
C GLY A 22 12.53 11.67 -2.42
N ASP A 23 11.41 11.61 -1.71
CA ASP A 23 11.26 12.09 -0.34
C ASP A 23 11.58 10.94 0.64
N LYS A 24 12.77 11.00 1.23
CA LYS A 24 13.27 9.93 2.12
C LYS A 24 12.36 9.70 3.33
N GLU A 25 11.72 10.74 3.84
CA GLU A 25 10.88 10.63 5.03
C GLU A 25 9.58 9.91 4.67
N LYS A 26 8.89 10.36 3.61
CA LYS A 26 7.67 9.71 3.14
C LYS A 26 7.92 8.30 2.64
N ARG A 27 9.00 8.09 1.91
CA ARG A 27 9.40 6.75 1.47
C ARG A 27 9.57 5.80 2.66
N ALA A 28 10.25 6.23 3.72
CA ALA A 28 10.42 5.41 4.91
C ALA A 28 9.08 5.05 5.59
N MET A 29 8.08 5.95 5.53
CA MET A 29 6.73 5.66 6.03
C MET A 29 6.02 4.61 5.17
N PHE A 30 6.10 4.73 3.84
CA PHE A 30 5.57 3.70 2.93
C PHE A 30 6.25 2.35 3.13
N ASP A 31 7.58 2.32 3.17
CA ASP A 31 8.36 1.11 3.43
C ASP A 31 7.97 0.46 4.77
N ALA A 32 7.73 1.25 5.82
CA ALA A 32 7.28 0.74 7.12
C ALA A 32 5.88 0.12 7.06
N LEU A 33 4.94 0.72 6.33
CA LEU A 33 3.60 0.18 6.12
C LEU A 33 3.65 -1.08 5.27
N PHE A 34 4.38 -1.06 4.16
CA PHE A 34 4.56 -2.22 3.29
C PHE A 34 5.20 -3.37 4.04
N ASN A 35 6.24 -3.14 4.82
CA ASN A 35 6.87 -4.18 5.64
C ASN A 35 6.00 -4.66 6.81
N ARG A 36 4.91 -3.95 7.15
CA ARG A 36 3.98 -4.40 8.20
C ARG A 36 2.83 -5.22 7.61
N TYR A 37 2.24 -4.71 6.53
CA TYR A 37 1.02 -5.24 5.96
C TYR A 37 1.28 -6.18 4.77
N LEU A 38 2.34 -5.95 4.01
CA LEU A 38 2.64 -6.74 2.82
C LEU A 38 3.59 -7.92 3.11
N SER A 39 4.24 -7.99 4.27
CA SER A 39 5.15 -9.11 4.59
C SER A 39 4.48 -10.48 4.62
N ASP A 40 3.17 -10.56 4.85
CA ASP A 40 2.43 -11.82 4.80
C ASP A 40 2.20 -12.30 3.35
N VAL A 41 2.04 -11.36 2.41
CA VAL A 41 1.75 -11.65 0.99
C VAL A 41 2.99 -11.64 0.10
N ASP A 42 3.99 -10.85 0.48
CA ASP A 42 5.30 -10.74 -0.17
C ASP A 42 6.43 -10.63 0.89
N PRO A 43 6.74 -11.74 1.57
CA PRO A 43 7.79 -11.77 2.60
C PRO A 43 9.20 -11.49 2.06
N ALA A 44 9.40 -11.65 0.75
CA ALA A 44 10.68 -11.43 0.09
C ALA A 44 10.82 -10.03 -0.52
N GLY A 45 9.75 -9.22 -0.54
CA GLY A 45 9.75 -7.87 -1.11
C GLY A 45 10.09 -7.85 -2.60
N VAL A 46 9.73 -8.91 -3.32
CA VAL A 46 10.06 -9.09 -4.75
C VAL A 46 8.90 -8.74 -5.67
N MET A 47 7.68 -8.62 -5.14
CA MET A 47 6.54 -8.15 -5.91
C MET A 47 6.59 -6.64 -6.05
N ASP A 48 6.11 -6.16 -7.20
CA ASP A 48 5.83 -4.75 -7.36
C ASP A 48 4.82 -4.28 -6.31
N PRO A 49 4.93 -3.04 -5.79
CA PRO A 49 4.04 -2.52 -4.76
C PRO A 49 2.57 -2.68 -5.12
N TYR A 50 2.23 -2.41 -6.38
CA TYR A 50 0.86 -2.59 -6.88
C TYR A 50 0.35 -4.03 -6.71
N ASP A 51 1.11 -5.03 -7.18
CA ASP A 51 0.72 -6.45 -7.11
C ASP A 51 0.64 -6.96 -5.67
N ALA A 52 1.57 -6.54 -4.81
CA ALA A 52 1.56 -6.88 -3.39
C ALA A 52 0.30 -6.30 -2.71
N ILE A 53 -0.02 -5.03 -2.96
CA ILE A 53 -1.19 -4.34 -2.38
C ILE A 53 -2.50 -4.95 -2.89
N VAL A 54 -2.59 -5.28 -4.18
CA VAL A 54 -3.75 -6.00 -4.75
C VAL A 54 -3.89 -7.38 -4.10
N SER A 55 -2.78 -8.10 -3.90
CA SER A 55 -2.77 -9.41 -3.25
C SER A 55 -3.22 -9.33 -1.79
N LEU A 56 -2.83 -8.28 -1.05
CA LEU A 56 -3.34 -8.00 0.29
C LEU A 56 -4.86 -7.76 0.26
N GLY A 57 -5.35 -6.87 -0.61
CA GLY A 57 -6.79 -6.59 -0.70
C GLY A 57 -7.64 -7.81 -1.07
N ARG A 58 -7.06 -8.79 -1.78
CA ARG A 58 -7.72 -10.07 -2.09
C ARG A 58 -7.71 -11.06 -0.93
N GLN A 59 -6.58 -11.19 -0.24
CA GLN A 59 -6.37 -12.21 0.79
C GLN A 59 -6.87 -11.76 2.17
N ALA A 60 -6.64 -10.50 2.50
CA ALA A 60 -6.98 -9.87 3.77
C ALA A 60 -7.55 -8.45 3.53
N PRO A 61 -8.81 -8.34 3.08
CA PRO A 61 -9.43 -7.04 2.80
C PRO A 61 -9.53 -6.13 4.02
N GLU A 62 -9.64 -6.69 5.24
CA GLU A 62 -9.66 -5.90 6.48
C GLU A 62 -8.31 -5.25 6.77
N GLU A 63 -7.20 -5.98 6.55
CA GLU A 63 -5.85 -5.45 6.69
C GLU A 63 -5.53 -4.42 5.62
N PHE A 64 -6.05 -4.62 4.40
CA PHE A 64 -5.97 -3.63 3.33
C PHE A 64 -6.67 -2.33 3.71
N ASP A 65 -7.91 -2.38 4.21
CA ASP A 65 -8.64 -1.19 4.67
C ASP A 65 -7.89 -0.48 5.81
N GLN A 66 -7.31 -1.24 6.76
CA GLN A 66 -6.49 -0.69 7.84
C GLN A 66 -5.23 0.01 7.30
N MET A 67 -4.51 -0.61 6.37
CA MET A 67 -3.33 -0.02 5.74
C MET A 67 -3.68 1.30 5.04
N VAL A 68 -4.77 1.31 4.26
CA VAL A 68 -5.24 2.52 3.55
C VAL A 68 -5.61 3.62 4.55
N ASN A 69 -6.30 3.28 5.63
CA ASN A 69 -6.66 4.23 6.67
C ASN A 69 -5.42 4.82 7.37
N GLU A 70 -4.43 3.99 7.74
CA GLU A 70 -3.15 4.48 8.29
C GLU A 70 -2.43 5.41 7.31
N MET A 71 -2.44 5.11 6.01
CA MET A 71 -1.85 6.00 4.98
C MET A 71 -2.54 7.36 4.92
N HIS A 72 -3.86 7.42 5.09
CA HIS A 72 -4.60 8.69 5.17
C HIS A 72 -4.26 9.46 6.46
N GLU A 73 -4.18 8.79 7.60
CA GLU A 73 -3.80 9.41 8.88
C GLU A 73 -2.37 9.99 8.82
N MET A 74 -1.46 9.29 8.13
CA MET A 74 -0.09 9.74 7.89
C MET A 74 0.04 10.77 6.76
N LYS A 75 -1.07 11.17 6.11
CA LYS A 75 -1.10 12.11 4.97
C LYS A 75 -0.22 11.66 3.79
N LEU A 76 -0.10 10.35 3.61
CA LEU A 76 0.57 9.74 2.46
C LEU A 76 -0.35 9.66 1.25
N LEU A 77 -1.67 9.54 1.49
CA LEU A 77 -2.70 9.62 0.48
C LEU A 77 -3.55 10.87 0.70
N THR A 78 -3.72 11.65 -0.36
CA THR A 78 -4.75 12.69 -0.46
C THR A 78 -6.00 12.08 -1.08
N ASP A 79 -7.15 12.28 -0.44
CA ASP A 79 -8.46 11.82 -0.90
C ASP A 79 -8.83 12.39 -2.29
#